data_AF-A0A2G2Q8H1-F1
#
_entry.id   AF-A0A2G2Q8H1-F1
#
_cell.length_a   1.000
_cell.length_b   1.000
_cell.length_c   1.000
_cell.angle_alpha   90.00
_cell.angle_beta   90.00
_cell.angle_gamma   90.00
#
_symmetry.space_group_name_H-M   'P 1'
#
loop_
_entity.id
_entity.type
_entity.pdbx_description
1 polymer ?
#
loop_
_entity_poly.entity_id
_entity_poly.type
_entity_poly.pdbx_seq_one_letter_code
_entity_poly.pdbx_strand_id
1 'polypeptide(L)'
;MIKIKYWATLLMLVTITPLKAEVMDVTLHYVGPTEGGVWLGVQQGLNEANIQGEFLGQRYSLQVISEQELAQLDAGSVTALLLATGSEKILATAKTEKFAHVPVFNMVSDMDSLRSACLPNLLNISASNKMKQDAVAQMLAKYPDSKAHAHGWHKDFKKFAASQLNSRFTKTQGAIMDDDAWAGWAAVKLLSDTIARTQSMDGPVVLQYLKNDIAFDGQKGAGSTFRDSGQLRQLVLLIENNKIVAEAPLRGVKGGLDSLGLKHCKLESK
;
A
#
# COMPACT_ATOMS: atom_id res chain seq x y z
N MET A 1 9.76 18.27 -82.95
CA MET A 1 8.87 17.22 -82.38
C MET A 1 9.55 16.58 -81.19
N ILE A 2 9.17 16.94 -79.96
CA ILE A 2 9.72 16.37 -78.72
C ILE A 2 8.55 15.76 -77.94
N LYS A 3 8.57 14.43 -77.73
CA LYS A 3 7.55 13.70 -76.96
C LYS A 3 7.98 13.60 -75.50
N ILE A 4 7.28 14.30 -74.62
CA ILE A 4 7.44 14.20 -73.16
C ILE A 4 6.61 13.01 -72.66
N LYS A 5 7.25 12.01 -72.06
CA LYS A 5 6.59 10.87 -71.40
C LYS A 5 6.27 11.25 -69.95
N TYR A 6 4.99 11.35 -69.62
CA TYR A 6 4.51 11.49 -68.25
C TYR A 6 4.57 10.14 -67.54
N TRP A 7 5.38 10.05 -66.49
CA TRP A 7 5.36 8.95 -65.52
C TRP A 7 4.31 9.28 -64.46
N ALA A 8 3.24 8.50 -64.40
CA ALA A 8 2.24 8.61 -63.35
C ALA A 8 2.78 7.94 -62.08
N THR A 9 3.23 8.72 -61.11
CA THR A 9 3.56 8.25 -59.75
C THR A 9 2.25 7.99 -59.00
N LEU A 10 1.99 6.71 -58.71
CA LEU A 10 0.89 6.28 -57.86
C LEU A 10 1.21 6.64 -56.40
N LEU A 11 0.55 7.67 -55.86
CA LEU A 11 0.69 8.07 -54.46
C LEU A 11 -0.10 7.09 -53.58
N MET A 12 0.60 6.19 -52.89
CA MET A 12 -0.01 5.29 -51.90
C MET A 12 -0.40 6.12 -50.67
N LEU A 13 -1.70 6.38 -50.48
CA LEU A 13 -2.22 6.95 -49.23
C LEU A 13 -2.08 5.89 -48.13
N VAL A 14 -1.07 6.05 -47.28
CA VAL A 14 -0.97 5.32 -46.01
C VAL A 14 -2.02 5.90 -45.07
N THR A 15 -3.12 5.18 -44.88
CA THR A 15 -4.09 5.52 -43.84
C THR A 15 -3.47 5.23 -42.48
N ILE A 16 -3.01 6.27 -41.78
CA ILE A 16 -2.58 6.17 -40.39
C ILE A 16 -3.86 5.95 -39.56
N THR A 17 -4.17 4.71 -39.22
CA THR A 17 -5.16 4.43 -38.19
C THR A 17 -4.56 4.84 -36.84
N PRO A 18 -5.23 5.68 -36.05
CA PRO A 18 -4.76 5.94 -34.69
C PRO A 18 -4.83 4.63 -33.91
N LEU A 19 -3.69 4.07 -33.51
CA LEU A 19 -3.64 3.08 -32.44
C LEU A 19 -4.25 3.78 -31.22
N LYS A 20 -5.48 3.41 -30.83
CA LYS A 20 -5.94 3.73 -29.48
C LYS A 20 -5.03 2.93 -28.54
N ALA A 21 -4.18 3.61 -27.78
CA ALA A 21 -3.46 2.97 -26.69
C ALA A 21 -4.51 2.33 -25.78
N GLU A 22 -4.43 1.01 -25.62
CA GLU A 22 -5.34 0.26 -24.77
C GLU A 22 -5.05 0.68 -23.32
N VAL A 23 -6.05 1.30 -22.67
CA VAL A 23 -5.92 1.75 -21.28
C VAL A 23 -6.12 0.53 -20.39
N MET A 24 -5.17 0.28 -19.50
CA MET A 24 -5.30 -0.76 -18.49
C MET A 24 -6.25 -0.28 -17.38
N ASP A 25 -7.45 -0.86 -17.34
CA ASP A 25 -8.48 -0.57 -16.36
C ASP A 25 -8.31 -1.42 -15.10
N VAL A 26 -7.70 -0.84 -14.08
CA VAL A 26 -7.40 -1.50 -12.80
C VAL A 26 -8.55 -1.32 -11.82
N THR A 27 -9.22 -2.41 -11.46
CA THR A 27 -10.26 -2.42 -10.42
C THR A 27 -9.71 -2.94 -9.10
N LEU A 28 -9.73 -2.08 -8.08
CA LEU A 28 -9.34 -2.41 -6.71
C LEU A 28 -10.58 -2.73 -5.89
N HIS A 29 -10.57 -3.83 -5.14
CA HIS A 29 -11.70 -4.22 -4.30
C HIS A 29 -11.47 -3.78 -2.86
N TYR A 30 -12.42 -3.03 -2.30
CA TYR A 30 -12.37 -2.51 -0.94
C TYR A 30 -13.50 -3.08 -0.09
N VAL A 31 -13.16 -3.53 1.11
CA VAL A 31 -14.11 -4.05 2.10
C VAL A 31 -13.88 -3.33 3.42
N GLY A 32 -14.85 -2.55 3.86
CA GLY A 32 -14.75 -1.73 5.07
C GLY A 32 -15.70 -0.53 5.05
N PRO A 33 -15.60 0.36 6.05
CA PRO A 33 -16.41 1.58 6.10
C PRO A 33 -16.02 2.57 4.99
N THR A 34 -16.99 3.24 4.39
CA THR A 34 -16.77 4.30 3.38
C THR A 34 -16.67 5.70 4.00
N GLU A 35 -16.19 5.75 5.24
CA GLU A 35 -15.98 6.94 6.04
C GLU A 35 -14.76 6.77 6.96
N GLY A 36 -14.32 7.86 7.59
CA GLY A 36 -13.18 7.85 8.50
C GLY A 36 -11.80 7.84 7.82
N GLY A 37 -10.75 7.81 8.64
CA GLY A 37 -9.36 8.01 8.21
C GLY A 37 -8.93 7.06 7.10
N VAL A 38 -9.09 5.74 7.29
CA VAL A 38 -8.70 4.72 6.30
C VAL A 38 -9.33 4.93 4.94
N TRP A 39 -10.63 5.25 4.88
CA TRP A 39 -11.33 5.51 3.63
C TRP A 39 -10.75 6.74 2.92
N LEU A 40 -10.59 7.85 3.64
CA LEU A 40 -9.98 9.07 3.10
C LEU A 40 -8.54 8.81 2.61
N GLY A 41 -7.80 7.94 3.30
CA GLY A 41 -6.49 7.45 2.88
C GLY A 41 -6.52 6.73 1.53
N VAL A 42 -7.41 5.74 1.39
CA VAL A 42 -7.61 5.00 0.15
C VAL A 42 -8.02 5.95 -0.98
N GLN A 43 -8.94 6.89 -0.73
CA GLN A 43 -9.35 7.90 -1.71
C GLN A 43 -8.18 8.80 -2.14
N GLN A 44 -7.35 9.25 -1.19
CA GLN A 44 -6.14 10.02 -1.51
C GLN A 44 -5.18 9.22 -2.39
N GLY A 45 -4.95 7.95 -2.06
CA GLY A 45 -4.09 7.07 -2.86
C GLY A 45 -4.63 6.84 -4.26
N LEU A 46 -5.95 6.65 -4.41
CA LEU A 46 -6.61 6.43 -5.70
C LEU A 46 -6.52 7.67 -6.60
N ASN A 47 -6.66 8.87 -6.04
CA ASN A 47 -6.48 10.12 -6.76
C ASN A 47 -5.03 10.25 -7.28
N GLU A 48 -4.05 10.01 -6.41
CA GLU A 48 -2.63 10.07 -6.79
C GLU A 48 -2.23 8.98 -7.81
N ALA A 49 -2.83 7.78 -7.70
CA ALA A 49 -2.64 6.69 -8.64
C ALA A 49 -3.15 7.06 -10.04
N ASN A 50 -4.33 7.67 -10.15
CA ASN A 50 -4.88 8.10 -11.44
C ASN A 50 -4.07 9.23 -12.09
N ILE A 51 -3.59 10.21 -11.31
CA ILE A 51 -2.71 11.27 -11.84
C ILE A 51 -1.43 10.68 -12.46
N GLN A 52 -0.83 9.67 -11.82
CA GLN A 52 0.33 8.97 -12.37
C GLN A 52 -0.07 8.06 -13.55
N GLY A 53 -1.20 7.39 -13.44
CA GLY A 53 -1.73 6.44 -14.41
C GLY A 53 -2.05 7.06 -15.76
N GLU A 54 -2.46 8.33 -15.81
CA GLU A 54 -2.72 9.06 -17.07
C GLU A 54 -1.53 8.98 -18.05
N PHE A 55 -0.30 9.12 -17.55
CA PHE A 55 0.91 9.05 -18.37
C PHE A 55 1.33 7.62 -18.73
N LEU A 56 0.82 6.63 -17.99
CA LEU A 56 1.15 5.21 -18.16
C LEU A 56 0.06 4.44 -18.91
N GLY A 57 -1.03 5.10 -19.31
CA GLY A 57 -2.19 4.43 -19.90
C GLY A 57 -2.92 3.52 -18.90
N GLN A 58 -2.99 3.92 -17.63
CA GLN A 58 -3.59 3.14 -16.55
C GLN A 58 -4.70 3.96 -15.89
N ARG A 59 -5.86 3.33 -15.66
CA ARG A 59 -6.99 3.95 -14.97
C ARG A 59 -7.37 3.10 -13.77
N TYR A 60 -7.37 3.70 -12.59
CA TYR A 60 -7.67 3.02 -11.33
C TYR A 60 -9.08 3.34 -10.88
N SER A 61 -9.85 2.32 -10.54
CA SER A 61 -11.16 2.41 -9.92
C SER A 61 -11.20 1.61 -8.62
N LEU A 62 -12.11 1.99 -7.73
CA LEU A 62 -12.32 1.31 -6.46
C LEU A 62 -13.75 0.77 -6.42
N GLN A 63 -13.89 -0.54 -6.29
CA GLN A 63 -15.17 -1.20 -6.07
C GLN A 63 -15.31 -1.51 -4.58
N VAL A 64 -16.23 -0.80 -3.92
CA VAL A 64 -16.63 -1.10 -2.55
C VAL A 64 -17.58 -2.30 -2.59
N ILE A 65 -17.25 -3.34 -1.84
CA ILE A 65 -18.05 -4.57 -1.78
C ILE A 65 -18.30 -4.97 -0.32
N SER A 66 -19.43 -5.61 -0.09
CA SER A 66 -19.76 -6.28 1.15
C SER A 66 -18.97 -7.59 1.31
N GLU A 67 -18.97 -8.14 2.53
CA GLU A 67 -18.37 -9.45 2.82
C GLU A 67 -19.07 -10.58 2.06
N GLN A 68 -20.38 -10.46 1.83
CA GLN A 68 -21.16 -11.40 1.06
C GLN A 68 -20.76 -11.39 -0.42
N GLU A 69 -20.57 -10.20 -1.01
CA GLU A 69 -20.09 -10.05 -2.39
C GLU A 69 -18.64 -10.54 -2.54
N LEU A 70 -17.77 -10.26 -1.56
CA LEU A 70 -16.40 -10.78 -1.52
C LEU A 70 -16.37 -12.31 -1.62
N ALA A 71 -17.25 -13.00 -0.90
CA ALA A 71 -17.34 -14.46 -0.95
C ALA A 71 -17.69 -14.98 -2.36
N GLN A 72 -18.38 -14.18 -3.17
CA GLN A 72 -18.87 -14.55 -4.50
C GLN A 72 -17.94 -14.13 -5.66
N LEU A 73 -17.01 -13.19 -5.46
CA LEU A 73 -16.12 -12.66 -6.51
C LEU A 73 -15.32 -13.75 -7.24
N ASP A 74 -15.10 -13.70 -8.55
CA ASP A 74 -14.14 -14.63 -9.16
C ASP A 74 -12.69 -14.21 -8.82
N ALA A 75 -11.88 -15.10 -8.23
CA ALA A 75 -10.50 -14.79 -7.87
C ALA A 75 -9.63 -14.40 -9.08
N GLY A 76 -9.90 -14.97 -10.26
CA GLY A 76 -9.17 -14.62 -11.49
C GLY A 76 -9.34 -13.15 -11.91
N SER A 77 -10.37 -12.48 -11.39
CA SER A 77 -10.65 -11.06 -11.65
C SER A 77 -10.11 -10.10 -10.58
N VAL A 78 -9.52 -10.63 -9.50
CA VAL A 78 -9.09 -9.82 -8.35
C VAL A 78 -7.60 -9.57 -8.38
N THR A 79 -7.21 -8.33 -8.68
CA THR A 79 -5.82 -7.88 -8.60
C THR A 79 -5.34 -7.75 -7.16
N ALA A 80 -6.17 -7.22 -6.26
CA ALA A 80 -5.88 -7.08 -4.83
C ALA A 80 -7.16 -6.88 -4.01
N LEU A 81 -7.09 -7.20 -2.72
CA LEU A 81 -8.13 -6.94 -1.73
C LEU A 81 -7.62 -5.92 -0.70
N LEU A 82 -8.35 -4.81 -0.52
CA LEU A 82 -8.08 -3.78 0.47
C LEU A 82 -9.08 -3.92 1.62
N LEU A 83 -8.64 -4.45 2.78
CA LEU A 83 -9.52 -4.67 3.94
C LEU A 83 -9.28 -3.65 5.04
N ALA A 84 -10.36 -2.96 5.39
CA ALA A 84 -10.51 -2.13 6.58
C ALA A 84 -11.58 -2.73 7.52
N THR A 85 -11.48 -4.03 7.79
CA THR A 85 -12.39 -4.79 8.66
C THR A 85 -11.69 -5.26 9.93
N GLY A 86 -12.41 -5.95 10.82
CA GLY A 86 -11.83 -6.55 12.02
C GLY A 86 -10.82 -7.67 11.70
N SER A 87 -9.87 -7.91 12.62
CA SER A 87 -8.79 -8.88 12.44
C SER A 87 -9.27 -10.29 12.09
N GLU A 88 -10.38 -10.74 12.67
CA GLU A 88 -10.94 -12.07 12.40
C GLU A 88 -11.36 -12.22 10.93
N LYS A 89 -12.00 -11.18 10.38
CA LYS A 89 -12.49 -11.16 8.99
C LYS A 89 -11.35 -11.04 7.98
N ILE A 90 -10.35 -10.22 8.29
CA ILE A 90 -9.10 -10.13 7.52
C ILE A 90 -8.45 -11.51 7.44
N LEU A 91 -8.30 -12.18 8.59
CA LEU A 91 -7.66 -13.48 8.66
C LEU A 91 -8.46 -14.55 7.90
N ALA A 92 -9.78 -14.57 8.05
CA ALA A 92 -10.66 -15.50 7.32
C ALA A 92 -10.56 -15.30 5.80
N THR A 93 -10.54 -14.05 5.34
CA THR A 93 -10.37 -13.71 3.92
C THR A 93 -9.04 -14.23 3.39
N ALA A 94 -7.94 -13.91 4.08
CA ALA A 94 -6.60 -14.33 3.65
C ALA A 94 -6.39 -15.86 3.66
N LYS A 95 -7.10 -16.59 4.55
CA LYS A 95 -7.07 -18.06 4.62
C LYS A 95 -7.86 -18.76 3.50
N THR A 96 -8.72 -18.05 2.79
CA THR A 96 -9.55 -18.67 1.75
C THR A 96 -8.67 -19.08 0.58
N GLU A 97 -8.69 -20.37 0.19
CA GLU A 97 -7.84 -20.92 -0.89
C GLU A 97 -7.98 -20.14 -2.20
N LYS A 98 -9.20 -19.71 -2.48
CA LYS A 98 -9.57 -18.82 -3.58
C LYS A 98 -8.68 -17.58 -3.71
N PHE A 99 -8.24 -17.00 -2.60
CA PHE A 99 -7.41 -15.78 -2.57
C PHE A 99 -5.95 -16.07 -2.19
N ALA A 100 -5.51 -17.34 -2.19
CA ALA A 100 -4.17 -17.72 -1.75
C ALA A 100 -3.02 -17.04 -2.52
N HIS A 101 -3.28 -16.57 -3.74
CA HIS A 101 -2.34 -15.85 -4.58
C HIS A 101 -2.73 -14.40 -4.86
N VAL A 102 -3.76 -13.89 -4.20
CA VAL A 102 -4.20 -12.49 -4.32
C VAL A 102 -3.66 -11.71 -3.13
N PRO A 103 -3.01 -10.55 -3.31
CA PRO A 103 -2.55 -9.74 -2.18
C PRO A 103 -3.74 -9.21 -1.37
N VAL A 104 -3.74 -9.53 -0.08
CA VAL A 104 -4.76 -9.16 0.89
C VAL A 104 -4.17 -8.13 1.85
N PHE A 105 -4.55 -6.86 1.70
CA PHE A 105 -4.04 -5.77 2.52
C PHE A 105 -4.87 -5.58 3.79
N ASN A 106 -4.21 -5.67 4.94
CA ASN A 106 -4.72 -5.18 6.22
C ASN A 106 -4.29 -3.71 6.41
N MET A 107 -5.27 -2.81 6.52
CA MET A 107 -5.03 -1.36 6.65
C MET A 107 -5.39 -0.77 8.02
N VAL A 108 -6.04 -1.53 8.91
CA VAL A 108 -6.58 -0.99 10.18
C VAL A 108 -6.18 -1.78 11.43
N SER A 109 -5.88 -3.07 11.30
CA SER A 109 -5.64 -3.93 12.46
C SER A 109 -4.17 -3.97 12.86
N ASP A 110 -3.88 -3.59 14.11
CA ASP A 110 -2.56 -3.72 14.73
C ASP A 110 -2.32 -5.08 15.41
N MET A 111 -3.28 -5.99 15.34
CA MET A 111 -3.19 -7.31 15.99
C MET A 111 -1.98 -8.10 15.47
N ASP A 112 -1.12 -8.54 16.41
CA ASP A 112 0.06 -9.34 16.07
C ASP A 112 -0.31 -10.73 15.53
N SER A 113 -1.53 -11.22 15.83
CA SER A 113 -2.06 -12.49 15.32
C SER A 113 -2.10 -12.55 13.78
N LEU A 114 -2.34 -11.41 13.12
CA LEU A 114 -2.31 -11.32 11.66
C LEU A 114 -0.89 -11.49 11.08
N ARG A 115 0.14 -11.15 11.86
CA ARG A 115 1.55 -11.24 11.46
C ARG A 115 2.15 -12.59 11.83
N SER A 116 1.66 -13.19 12.93
CA SER A 116 2.06 -14.55 13.30
C SER A 116 1.38 -15.64 12.48
N ALA A 117 0.30 -15.33 11.75
CA ALA A 117 -0.50 -16.31 10.98
C ALA A 117 0.24 -16.98 9.81
N CYS A 118 1.42 -16.50 9.41
CA CYS A 118 2.22 -17.05 8.31
C CYS A 118 1.47 -17.16 6.96
N LEU A 119 0.54 -16.25 6.67
CA LEU A 119 -0.20 -16.27 5.42
C LEU A 119 0.58 -15.51 4.34
N PRO A 120 1.03 -16.17 3.26
CA PRO A 120 1.94 -15.58 2.29
C PRO A 120 1.31 -14.45 1.48
N ASN A 121 -0.02 -14.34 1.46
CA ASN A 121 -0.80 -13.36 0.74
C ASN A 121 -1.30 -12.20 1.64
N LEU A 122 -1.14 -12.28 2.96
CA LEU A 122 -1.60 -11.26 3.90
C LEU A 122 -0.52 -10.19 4.12
N LEU A 123 -0.79 -8.96 3.68
CA LEU A 123 0.12 -7.81 3.76
C LEU A 123 -0.40 -6.80 4.77
N ASN A 124 0.34 -6.60 5.86
CA ASN A 124 -0.06 -5.76 6.99
C ASN A 124 0.60 -4.39 6.91
N ILE A 125 -0.19 -3.36 6.61
CA ILE A 125 0.28 -1.99 6.44
C ILE A 125 0.34 -1.23 7.78
N SER A 126 -0.65 -1.37 8.66
CA SER A 126 -0.66 -0.66 9.94
C SER A 126 0.53 -1.09 10.82
N ALA A 127 1.04 -0.20 11.68
CA ALA A 127 2.04 -0.59 12.67
C ALA A 127 1.43 -1.57 13.68
N SER A 128 2.11 -2.69 13.95
CA SER A 128 1.60 -3.73 14.86
C SER A 128 1.71 -3.33 16.33
N ASN A 129 0.95 -4.00 17.21
CA ASN A 129 1.10 -3.85 18.65
C ASN A 129 2.54 -4.15 19.10
N LYS A 130 3.16 -5.23 18.61
CA LYS A 130 4.58 -5.51 18.87
C LYS A 130 5.51 -4.40 18.38
N MET A 131 5.27 -3.81 17.20
CA MET A 131 6.08 -2.67 16.72
C MET A 131 5.96 -1.46 17.64
N LYS A 132 4.74 -1.12 18.06
CA LYS A 132 4.46 -0.02 18.98
C LYS A 132 5.13 -0.26 20.34
N GLN A 133 5.02 -1.48 20.88
CA GLN A 133 5.66 -1.89 22.13
C GLN A 133 7.18 -1.83 22.05
N ASP A 134 7.79 -2.32 20.97
CA ASP A 134 9.24 -2.25 20.77
C ASP A 134 9.73 -0.80 20.70
N ALA A 135 8.99 0.08 20.00
CA ALA A 135 9.32 1.50 19.92
C ALA A 135 9.29 2.16 21.30
N VAL A 136 8.25 1.91 22.10
CA VAL A 136 8.13 2.43 23.47
C VAL A 136 9.21 1.84 24.37
N ALA A 137 9.51 0.55 24.26
CA ALA A 137 10.58 -0.09 25.04
C ALA A 137 11.96 0.52 24.73
N GLN A 138 12.26 0.81 23.47
CA GLN A 138 13.48 1.53 23.08
C GLN A 138 13.52 2.94 23.68
N MET A 139 12.38 3.66 23.70
CA MET A 139 12.27 4.98 24.31
C MET A 139 12.54 4.93 25.82
N LEU A 140 11.87 4.03 26.54
CA LEU A 140 11.98 3.89 28.00
C LEU A 140 13.37 3.41 28.43
N ALA A 141 14.03 2.58 27.63
CA ALA A 141 15.41 2.17 27.88
C ALA A 141 16.40 3.36 27.85
N LYS A 142 16.09 4.41 27.07
CA LYS A 142 16.93 5.61 26.96
C LYS A 142 16.44 6.75 27.87
N TYR A 143 15.14 6.86 28.07
CA TYR A 143 14.46 7.91 28.82
C TYR A 143 13.37 7.28 29.71
N PRO A 144 13.73 6.76 30.90
CA PRO A 144 12.80 5.99 31.75
C PRO A 144 11.53 6.74 32.17
N ASP A 145 11.59 8.06 32.27
CA ASP A 145 10.46 8.92 32.69
C ASP A 145 9.57 9.37 31.53
N SER A 146 9.89 8.97 30.29
CA SER A 146 9.12 9.33 29.10
C SER A 146 7.69 8.79 29.16
N LYS A 147 6.71 9.62 28.80
CA LYS A 147 5.30 9.23 28.63
C LYS A 147 4.91 9.09 27.16
N ALA A 148 5.91 8.97 26.29
CA ALA A 148 5.69 8.80 24.86
C ALA A 148 4.90 7.53 24.56
N HIS A 149 3.99 7.63 23.60
CA HIS A 149 3.22 6.53 23.03
C HIS A 149 3.49 6.44 21.53
N ALA A 150 3.27 5.25 20.97
CA ALA A 150 3.68 4.93 19.61
C ALA A 150 2.53 5.05 18.60
N HIS A 151 2.81 5.68 17.46
CA HIS A 151 1.87 5.89 16.36
C HIS A 151 2.49 5.49 15.02
N GLY A 152 1.63 5.07 14.08
CA GLY A 152 2.02 4.80 12.71
C GLY A 152 2.32 6.08 11.93
N TRP A 153 1.58 7.16 12.18
CA TRP A 153 1.70 8.43 11.46
C TRP A 153 1.37 9.61 12.38
N HIS A 154 1.76 10.81 11.98
CA HIS A 154 1.40 12.03 12.69
C HIS A 154 1.40 13.21 11.73
N LYS A 155 0.40 14.08 11.86
CA LYS A 155 0.21 15.27 11.02
C LYS A 155 1.40 16.22 10.96
N ASP A 156 2.20 16.24 12.03
CA ASP A 156 3.37 17.12 12.16
C ASP A 156 4.66 16.43 11.69
N PHE A 157 4.59 15.22 11.14
CA PHE A 157 5.76 14.55 10.58
C PHE A 157 6.18 15.23 9.28
N LYS A 158 7.45 15.66 9.22
CA LYS A 158 7.97 16.48 8.11
C LYS A 158 9.05 15.79 7.28
N LYS A 159 9.76 14.82 7.84
CA LYS A 159 10.89 14.16 7.17
C LYS A 159 10.38 13.34 5.97
N PHE A 160 11.28 13.02 5.05
CA PHE A 160 11.00 12.11 3.92
C PHE A 160 9.80 12.50 3.07
N ALA A 161 9.57 13.81 2.90
CA ALA A 161 8.43 14.39 2.21
C ALA A 161 7.05 14.14 2.87
N ALA A 162 7.00 13.70 4.12
CA ALA A 162 5.75 13.54 4.87
C ALA A 162 4.95 14.85 4.98
N SER A 163 5.63 16.00 5.09
CA SER A 163 4.94 17.30 5.11
C SER A 163 4.13 17.57 3.84
N GLN A 164 4.61 17.08 2.69
CA GLN A 164 3.95 17.26 1.40
C GLN A 164 2.68 16.41 1.34
N LEU A 165 2.71 15.16 1.78
CA LEU A 165 1.48 14.35 1.84
C LEU A 165 0.50 14.87 2.88
N ASN A 166 0.96 15.26 4.07
CA ASN A 166 0.08 15.88 5.06
C ASN A 166 -0.62 17.12 4.47
N SER A 167 0.10 17.93 3.70
CA SER A 167 -0.46 19.09 3.01
C SER A 167 -1.46 18.70 1.91
N ARG A 168 -1.11 17.73 1.05
CA ARG A 168 -2.00 17.26 -0.04
C ARG A 168 -3.26 16.57 0.50
N PHE A 169 -3.11 15.73 1.51
CA PHE A 169 -4.20 15.04 2.19
C PHE A 169 -5.15 16.04 2.82
N THR A 170 -4.65 16.99 3.61
CA THR A 170 -5.49 18.04 4.24
C THR A 170 -6.22 18.87 3.19
N LYS A 171 -5.53 19.26 2.11
CA LYS A 171 -6.13 20.05 1.03
C LYS A 171 -7.25 19.30 0.30
N THR A 172 -7.07 17.99 0.06
CA THR A 172 -7.97 17.20 -0.78
C THR A 172 -9.12 16.60 0.02
N GLN A 173 -8.83 16.09 1.22
CA GLN A 173 -9.77 15.36 2.06
C GLN A 173 -10.44 16.23 3.13
N GLY A 174 -9.92 17.45 3.37
CA GLY A 174 -10.43 18.33 4.42
C GLY A 174 -10.21 17.79 5.85
N ALA A 175 -9.34 16.80 6.00
CA ALA A 175 -9.07 16.10 7.26
C ALA A 175 -7.57 16.03 7.55
N ILE A 176 -7.24 15.78 8.81
CA ILE A 176 -5.86 15.54 9.24
C ILE A 176 -5.52 14.06 8.99
N MET A 177 -4.36 13.79 8.41
CA MET A 177 -3.92 12.41 8.20
C MET A 177 -3.51 11.77 9.53
N ASP A 178 -4.15 10.64 9.87
CA ASP A 178 -3.86 9.80 11.01
C ASP A 178 -3.21 8.45 10.58
N ASP A 179 -3.05 7.53 11.53
CA ASP A 179 -2.44 6.20 11.30
C ASP A 179 -3.18 5.41 10.21
N ASP A 180 -4.51 5.40 10.27
CA ASP A 180 -5.38 4.64 9.39
C ASP A 180 -5.45 5.26 8.00
N ALA A 181 -5.52 6.59 7.91
CA ALA A 181 -5.44 7.32 6.64
C ALA A 181 -4.10 7.07 5.94
N TRP A 182 -2.99 7.11 6.67
CA TRP A 182 -1.69 6.78 6.08
C TRP A 182 -1.66 5.33 5.58
N ALA A 183 -2.21 4.39 6.34
CA ALA A 183 -2.24 2.98 5.94
C ALA A 183 -3.10 2.75 4.68
N GLY A 184 -4.26 3.41 4.59
CA GLY A 184 -5.10 3.38 3.39
C GLY A 184 -4.40 3.94 2.15
N TRP A 185 -3.75 5.10 2.28
CA TRP A 185 -2.97 5.70 1.19
C TRP A 185 -1.79 4.81 0.77
N ALA A 186 -1.06 4.27 1.75
CA ALA A 186 0.10 3.43 1.50
C ALA A 186 -0.25 2.13 0.76
N ALA A 187 -1.39 1.50 1.09
CA ALA A 187 -1.84 0.30 0.40
C ALA A 187 -2.09 0.55 -1.10
N VAL A 188 -2.82 1.62 -1.42
CA VAL A 188 -3.09 1.98 -2.83
C VAL A 188 -1.82 2.40 -3.54
N LYS A 189 -0.93 3.17 -2.91
CA LYS A 189 0.35 3.61 -3.51
C LYS A 189 1.28 2.42 -3.81
N LEU A 190 1.41 1.47 -2.88
CA LEU A 190 2.16 0.23 -3.10
C LEU A 190 1.63 -0.55 -4.30
N LEU A 191 0.30 -0.65 -4.40
CA LEU A 191 -0.35 -1.38 -5.46
C LEU A 191 -0.22 -0.68 -6.82
N SER A 192 -0.47 0.63 -6.88
CA SER A 192 -0.32 1.40 -8.11
C SER A 192 1.12 1.37 -8.61
N ASP A 193 2.10 1.51 -7.72
CA ASP A 193 3.52 1.48 -8.10
C ASP A 193 3.95 0.09 -8.57
N THR A 194 3.40 -0.96 -7.96
CA THR A 194 3.63 -2.33 -8.39
C THR A 194 3.09 -2.55 -9.79
N ILE A 195 1.83 -2.18 -10.04
CA ILE A 195 1.18 -2.33 -11.35
C ILE A 195 1.89 -1.47 -12.42
N ALA A 196 2.33 -0.27 -12.07
CA ALA A 196 3.12 0.57 -12.95
C ALA A 196 4.46 -0.07 -13.35
N ARG A 197 5.07 -0.87 -12.47
CA ARG A 197 6.36 -1.54 -12.73
C ARG A 197 6.21 -2.89 -13.42
N THR A 198 5.20 -3.66 -13.05
CA THR A 198 4.97 -5.01 -13.61
C THR A 198 4.15 -4.97 -14.90
N GLN A 199 3.40 -3.88 -15.14
CA GLN A 199 2.40 -3.79 -16.21
C GLN A 199 1.43 -4.97 -16.19
N SER A 200 1.04 -5.41 -15.00
CA SER A 200 0.18 -6.58 -14.80
C SER A 200 -0.85 -6.35 -13.70
N MET A 201 -2.05 -6.85 -13.94
CA MET A 201 -3.17 -6.92 -13.00
C MET A 201 -3.37 -8.32 -12.42
N ASP A 202 -2.53 -9.28 -12.81
CA ASP A 202 -2.57 -10.65 -12.31
C ASP A 202 -2.17 -10.66 -10.83
N GLY A 203 -3.11 -11.09 -9.95
CA GLY A 203 -2.92 -11.14 -8.51
C GLY A 203 -1.62 -11.85 -8.09
N PRO A 204 -1.35 -13.09 -8.56
CA PRO A 204 -0.07 -13.76 -8.35
C PRO A 204 1.17 -12.93 -8.73
N VAL A 205 1.17 -12.27 -9.89
CA VAL A 205 2.31 -11.43 -10.33
C VAL A 205 2.49 -10.23 -9.39
N VAL A 206 1.40 -9.55 -9.06
CA VAL A 206 1.39 -8.39 -8.16
C VAL A 206 1.85 -8.79 -6.76
N LEU A 207 1.35 -9.90 -6.21
CA LEU A 207 1.74 -10.41 -4.90
C LEU A 207 3.23 -10.78 -4.87
N GLN A 208 3.74 -11.46 -5.90
CA GLN A 208 5.15 -11.82 -5.99
C GLN A 208 6.04 -10.57 -5.98
N TYR A 209 5.70 -9.55 -6.76
CA TYR A 209 6.44 -8.28 -6.77
C TYR A 209 6.39 -7.59 -5.41
N LEU A 210 5.19 -7.47 -4.81
CA LEU A 210 5.00 -6.85 -3.51
C LEU A 210 5.90 -7.45 -2.43
N LYS A 211 6.12 -8.77 -2.47
CA LYS A 211 6.91 -9.48 -1.46
C LYS A 211 8.42 -9.36 -1.64
N ASN A 212 8.90 -9.24 -2.87
CA ASN A 212 10.33 -9.45 -3.15
C ASN A 212 11.04 -8.19 -3.68
N ASP A 213 10.32 -7.32 -4.40
CA ASP A 213 10.96 -6.34 -5.28
C ASP A 213 10.58 -4.88 -4.95
N ILE A 214 9.77 -4.66 -3.93
CA ILE A 214 9.28 -3.31 -3.64
C ILE A 214 10.39 -2.35 -3.20
N ALA A 215 10.31 -1.14 -3.74
CA ALA A 215 11.05 0.03 -3.29
C ALA A 215 10.06 1.10 -2.83
N PHE A 216 9.50 0.92 -1.63
CA PHE A 216 8.54 1.84 -1.04
C PHE A 216 9.20 2.70 0.05
N ASP A 217 9.06 4.03 -0.07
CA ASP A 217 9.51 4.94 0.99
C ASP A 217 8.40 5.29 1.99
N GLY A 218 7.13 5.12 1.62
CA GLY A 218 5.96 5.46 2.45
C GLY A 218 5.95 6.87 3.02
N GLN A 219 6.78 7.76 2.46
CA GLN A 219 7.18 9.05 3.04
C GLN A 219 7.57 8.96 4.51
N LYS A 220 8.18 7.83 4.86
CA LYS A 220 8.83 7.52 6.12
C LYS A 220 10.32 7.22 5.93
N GLY A 221 10.82 7.35 4.71
CA GLY A 221 12.20 7.05 4.34
C GLY A 221 12.33 5.70 3.66
N ALA A 222 13.48 5.45 3.06
CA ALA A 222 13.72 4.22 2.30
C ALA A 222 13.73 2.96 3.19
N GLY A 223 13.52 1.80 2.57
CA GLY A 223 13.66 0.49 3.21
C GLY A 223 12.36 -0.15 3.68
N SER A 224 11.20 0.38 3.28
CA SER A 224 9.92 -0.28 3.57
C SER A 224 9.73 -1.47 2.64
N THR A 225 9.88 -2.67 3.19
CA THR A 225 9.66 -3.96 2.53
C THR A 225 8.78 -4.86 3.39
N PHE A 226 8.12 -5.86 2.81
CA PHE A 226 7.38 -6.84 3.58
C PHE A 226 8.29 -7.92 4.17
N ARG A 227 7.96 -8.36 5.38
CA ARG A 227 8.55 -9.56 6.00
C ARG A 227 7.89 -10.83 5.48
N ASP A 228 8.47 -11.98 5.81
CA ASP A 228 7.82 -13.29 5.68
C ASP A 228 6.47 -13.35 6.45
N SER A 229 6.37 -12.63 7.57
CA SER A 229 5.15 -12.42 8.35
C SER A 229 4.11 -11.49 7.69
N GLY A 230 4.42 -10.96 6.50
CA GLY A 230 3.58 -9.96 5.85
C GLY A 230 3.57 -8.60 6.54
N GLN A 231 4.35 -8.39 7.60
CA GLN A 231 4.48 -7.09 8.25
C GLN A 231 5.31 -6.14 7.38
N LEU A 232 4.79 -4.95 7.09
CA LEU A 232 5.57 -3.88 6.48
C LEU A 232 6.64 -3.37 7.44
N ARG A 233 7.92 -3.40 7.01
CA ARG A 233 9.00 -2.68 7.69
C ARG A 233 8.74 -1.18 7.57
N GLN A 234 8.66 -0.47 8.68
CA GLN A 234 8.41 0.97 8.68
C GLN A 234 8.86 1.59 10.01
N LEU A 235 9.09 2.90 9.99
CA LEU A 235 9.26 3.68 11.21
C LEU A 235 7.96 3.73 12.02
N VAL A 236 8.12 3.86 13.33
CA VAL A 236 7.05 4.15 14.28
C VAL A 236 7.38 5.48 14.96
N LEU A 237 6.41 6.39 15.02
CA LEU A 237 6.58 7.71 15.64
C LEU A 237 6.28 7.63 17.13
N LEU A 238 7.12 8.23 17.95
CA LEU A 238 6.91 8.35 19.40
C LEU A 238 6.39 9.75 19.69
N ILE A 239 5.18 9.82 20.25
CA ILE A 239 4.43 11.05 20.49
C ILE A 239 4.29 11.29 21.99
N GLU A 240 4.59 12.50 22.43
CA GLU A 240 4.35 12.93 23.81
C GLU A 240 3.82 14.38 23.77
N ASN A 241 2.75 14.67 24.52
CA ASN A 241 2.10 15.98 24.51
C ASN A 241 1.76 16.50 23.10
N ASN A 242 1.26 15.60 22.23
CA ASN A 242 0.93 15.88 20.83
C ASN A 242 2.11 16.37 19.96
N LYS A 243 3.34 16.01 20.35
CA LYS A 243 4.56 16.31 19.59
C LYS A 243 5.32 15.02 19.33
N ILE A 244 5.90 14.92 18.14
CA ILE A 244 6.83 13.85 17.80
C ILE A 244 8.13 14.11 18.58
N VAL A 245 8.45 13.24 19.52
CA VAL A 245 9.66 13.33 20.35
C VAL A 245 10.79 12.44 19.83
N ALA A 246 10.44 11.37 19.11
CA ALA A 246 11.41 10.48 18.47
C ALA A 246 10.78 9.69 17.32
N GLU A 247 11.64 9.11 16.48
CA GLU A 247 11.30 8.09 15.50
C GLU A 247 11.97 6.79 15.94
N ALA A 248 11.20 5.71 16.04
CA ALA A 248 11.71 4.37 16.24
C ALA A 248 11.88 3.68 14.88
N PRO A 249 12.99 2.94 14.66
CA PRO A 249 14.04 2.59 15.60
C PRO A 249 14.88 3.77 16.08
N LEU A 250 15.14 3.85 17.39
CA LEU A 250 15.95 4.94 17.95
C LEU A 250 17.39 4.84 17.45
N ARG A 251 18.04 5.99 17.27
CA ARG A 251 19.46 6.06 16.90
C ARG A 251 20.31 5.22 17.87
N GLY A 252 21.06 4.26 17.33
CA GLY A 252 21.94 3.36 18.09
C GLY A 252 21.34 1.97 18.35
N VAL A 253 20.05 1.77 18.08
CA VAL A 253 19.43 0.43 18.17
C VAL A 253 19.89 -0.43 16.99
N LYS A 254 20.44 -1.61 17.30
CA LYS A 254 20.90 -2.58 16.30
C LYS A 254 19.72 -3.19 15.54
N GLY A 255 19.93 -3.50 14.26
CA GLY A 255 18.95 -4.18 13.42
C GLY A 255 18.03 -3.25 12.62
N GLY A 256 18.13 -1.92 12.77
CA GLY A 256 17.31 -0.99 11.99
C GLY A 256 15.82 -1.29 12.10
N LEU A 257 15.07 -1.27 10.99
CA LEU A 257 13.64 -1.59 10.96
C LEU A 257 13.32 -3.02 11.45
N ASP A 258 14.31 -3.92 11.52
CA ASP A 258 14.18 -5.26 12.12
C ASP A 258 14.18 -5.27 13.64
N SER A 259 14.40 -4.13 14.29
CA SER A 259 14.20 -3.98 15.73
C SER A 259 12.74 -3.79 16.15
N LEU A 260 11.80 -3.67 15.20
CA LEU A 260 10.38 -3.41 15.46
C LEU A 260 9.47 -4.53 14.95
N GLY A 261 8.65 -5.08 15.84
CA GLY A 261 7.60 -6.04 15.50
C GLY A 261 8.09 -7.48 15.43
N LEU A 262 7.32 -8.32 14.72
CA LEU A 262 7.64 -9.74 14.56
C LEU A 262 8.55 -9.95 13.36
N LYS A 263 9.78 -10.42 13.61
CA LYS A 263 10.78 -10.68 12.56
C LYS A 263 10.39 -11.84 11.63
N HIS A 264 9.79 -12.86 12.22
CA HIS A 264 9.35 -14.08 11.57
C HIS A 264 7.94 -14.41 12.05
N CYS A 265 7.15 -15.03 11.18
CA CYS A 265 5.92 -15.68 11.60
C CYS A 265 6.27 -17.03 12.25
N LYS A 266 5.48 -17.48 13.23
CA LYS A 266 5.67 -18.81 13.84
C LYS A 266 4.92 -19.82 12.99
N LEU A 267 5.63 -20.65 12.23
CA LEU A 267 5.03 -21.89 11.74
C LEU A 267 4.79 -22.76 12.96
N GLU A 268 3.54 -23.16 13.22
CA GLU A 268 3.30 -24.22 14.19
C GLU A 268 4.10 -25.45 13.73
N SER A 269 5.07 -25.85 14.54
CA SER A 269 5.70 -27.16 14.42
C SER A 269 4.59 -28.19 14.58
N LYS A 270 4.26 -28.87 13.47
CA LYS A 270 3.37 -30.05 13.46
C LYS A 270 3.83 -31.08 14.49
#